data_AF-A0A9X2ZS22-F1
#
_entry.id   AF-A0A9X2ZS22-F1
#
_cell.length_a   1.000
_cell.length_b   1.000
_cell.length_c   1.000
_cell.angle_alpha   90.00
_cell.angle_beta   90.00
_cell.angle_gamma   90.00
#
_symmetry.space_group_name_H-M   'P 1'
#
loop_
_entity.id
_entity.type
_entity.pdbx_description
1 polymer ?
#
loop_
_entity_poly.entity_id
_entity_poly.type
_entity_poly.pdbx_seq_one_letter_code
_entity_poly.pdbx_strand_id
1 'polypeptide(L)'
;MSEIDEIKARTEKISRQQLRAETSGGGRSTQYEVFKKVALELPAGGDAAKITELTESQVSSIRTQVNYLNDDDAEEKEFVATRRKMKNDAGEDIEDEDGNQLYDLYISHEETEEATNVEQQESQDSEEVKPPQSDGDEQDEYESEAEKAFDEMFDE
;
A
#
# COMPACT_ATOMS: atom_id res chain seq x y z
N MET A 1 12.11 37.81 -38.57
CA MET A 1 11.57 36.44 -38.40
C MET A 1 10.55 36.50 -37.28
N SER A 2 9.49 35.69 -37.32
CA SER A 2 8.53 35.68 -36.22
C SER A 2 9.09 34.86 -35.05
N GLU A 3 8.72 35.20 -33.82
CA GLU A 3 9.11 34.46 -32.60
C GLU A 3 8.80 32.95 -32.72
N ILE A 4 7.72 32.60 -33.42
CA ILE A 4 7.32 31.23 -33.70
C ILE A 4 8.31 30.51 -34.64
N ASP A 5 8.89 31.22 -35.61
CA ASP A 5 9.86 30.64 -36.56
C ASP A 5 11.18 30.33 -35.85
N GLU A 6 11.59 31.16 -34.89
CA GLU A 6 12.76 30.93 -34.05
C GLU A 6 12.56 29.72 -33.11
N ILE A 7 11.36 29.57 -32.55
CA ILE A 7 10.99 28.40 -31.72
C ILE A 7 10.99 27.11 -32.55
N LYS A 8 10.47 27.15 -33.78
CA LYS A 8 10.50 25.99 -34.68
C LYS A 8 11.92 25.63 -35.11
N ALA A 9 12.77 26.62 -35.36
CA ALA A 9 14.15 26.41 -35.76
C ALA A 9 14.98 25.69 -34.69
N ARG A 10 14.65 25.88 -33.40
CA ARG A 10 15.29 25.20 -32.26
C ARG A 10 14.59 23.92 -31.80
N THR A 11 13.51 23.49 -32.46
CA THR A 11 12.79 22.26 -32.10
C THR A 11 13.36 21.06 -32.83
N GLU A 12 14.00 20.14 -32.11
CA GLU A 12 14.50 18.89 -32.66
C GLU A 12 13.46 17.76 -32.60
N LYS A 13 13.42 16.93 -33.65
CA LYS A 13 12.58 15.72 -33.68
C LYS A 13 13.39 14.53 -33.20
N ILE A 14 13.10 14.05 -32.00
CA ILE A 14 13.71 12.84 -31.44
C ILE A 14 12.77 11.64 -31.58
N SER A 15 13.35 10.43 -31.63
CA SER A 15 12.57 9.18 -31.64
C SER A 15 11.89 8.94 -30.29
N ARG A 16 10.81 8.14 -30.26
CA ARG A 16 10.12 7.78 -29.01
C ARG A 16 11.04 7.10 -27.98
N GLN A 17 12.04 6.36 -28.46
CA GLN A 17 13.02 5.68 -27.61
C GLN A 17 14.05 6.66 -27.03
N GLN A 18 14.49 7.67 -27.80
CA GLN A 18 15.34 8.76 -27.30
C GLN A 18 14.59 9.67 -26.35
N LEU A 19 13.34 10.01 -26.65
CA LEU A 19 12.47 10.73 -25.73
C LEU A 19 12.40 10.00 -24.39
N ARG A 20 12.13 8.69 -24.41
CA ARG A 20 12.15 7.87 -23.20
C ARG A 20 13.52 7.91 -22.53
N ALA A 21 14.63 7.69 -23.22
CA ALA A 21 15.96 7.73 -22.60
C ALA A 21 16.28 9.10 -21.97
N GLU A 22 16.02 10.20 -22.66
CA GLU A 22 16.28 11.57 -22.22
C GLU A 22 15.34 12.04 -21.11
N THR A 23 14.10 11.53 -21.08
CA THR A 23 13.11 11.84 -20.02
C THR A 23 13.04 10.78 -18.93
N SER A 24 13.70 9.64 -19.09
CA SER A 24 13.78 8.55 -18.11
C SER A 24 14.76 8.83 -16.98
N GLY A 25 15.37 10.02 -16.95
CA GLY A 25 16.08 10.50 -15.76
C GLY A 25 15.18 10.34 -14.55
N GLY A 26 15.64 9.53 -13.58
CA GLY A 26 14.93 9.17 -12.36
C GLY A 26 14.12 10.35 -11.85
N GLY A 27 12.82 10.31 -12.17
CA GLY A 27 11.97 11.49 -12.05
C GLY A 27 11.86 11.90 -10.59
N ARG A 28 11.29 13.09 -10.35
CA ARG A 28 10.86 13.54 -9.01
C ARG A 28 10.29 12.42 -8.13
N SER A 29 9.66 11.40 -8.72
CA SER A 29 9.12 10.24 -8.01
C SER A 29 10.17 9.32 -7.35
N THR A 30 11.41 9.20 -7.86
CA THR A 30 12.47 8.36 -7.23
C THR A 30 12.90 8.91 -5.87
N GLN A 31 12.90 10.24 -5.70
CA GLN A 31 13.16 10.88 -4.40
C GLN A 31 12.15 10.45 -3.32
N TYR A 32 10.93 10.07 -3.74
CA TYR A 32 9.85 9.63 -2.85
C TYR A 32 9.77 8.11 -2.71
N GLU A 33 10.70 7.33 -3.27
CA GLU A 33 10.75 5.87 -3.08
C GLU A 33 10.95 5.48 -1.61
N VAL A 34 11.55 6.35 -0.80
CA VAL A 34 11.69 6.14 0.65
C VAL A 34 10.32 5.87 1.31
N PHE A 35 9.24 6.45 0.79
CA PHE A 35 7.89 6.25 1.33
C PHE A 35 7.30 4.89 1.03
N LYS A 36 7.85 4.13 0.07
CA LYS A 36 7.53 2.70 -0.06
C LYS A 36 8.00 1.90 1.14
N LYS A 37 9.22 2.18 1.62
CA LYS A 37 9.77 1.53 2.81
C LYS A 37 8.97 1.87 4.04
N VAL A 38 8.58 3.14 4.19
CA VAL A 38 7.69 3.57 5.28
C VAL A 38 6.39 2.78 5.27
N ALA A 39 5.75 2.61 4.11
CA ALA A 39 4.50 1.84 4.00
C ALA A 39 4.70 0.37 4.40
N LEU A 40 5.79 -0.26 3.95
CA LEU A 40 6.12 -1.67 4.26
C LEU A 40 6.50 -1.92 5.73
N GLU A 41 7.01 -0.91 6.42
CA GLU A 41 7.37 -1.01 7.85
C GLU A 41 6.16 -0.86 8.78
N LEU A 42 5.00 -0.42 8.25
CA LEU A 42 3.77 -0.31 9.03
C LEU A 42 3.14 -1.70 9.24
N PRO A 43 2.68 -2.01 10.46
CA PRO A 43 1.90 -3.22 10.70
C PRO A 43 0.55 -3.14 9.97
N ALA A 44 0.12 -4.24 9.37
CA ALA A 44 -1.21 -4.37 8.78
C ALA A 44 -2.28 -4.09 9.85
N GLY A 45 -3.28 -3.29 9.50
CA GLY A 45 -4.39 -2.90 10.40
C GLY A 45 -3.98 -1.96 11.53
N GLY A 46 -2.73 -1.49 11.54
CA GLY A 46 -2.17 -0.68 12.61
C GLY A 46 -2.19 0.82 12.36
N ASP A 47 -1.41 1.55 13.16
CA ASP A 47 -1.34 3.01 13.11
C ASP A 47 -0.78 3.52 11.77
N ALA A 48 -1.38 4.60 11.25
CA ALA A 48 -0.93 5.25 10.03
C ALA A 48 0.26 6.20 10.27
N ALA A 49 1.19 6.28 9.32
CA ALA A 49 2.25 7.29 9.30
C ALA A 49 1.70 8.64 8.81
N LYS A 50 1.97 9.72 9.54
CA LYS A 50 1.59 11.09 9.17
C LYS A 50 2.79 11.90 8.70
N ILE A 51 2.65 12.59 7.57
CA ILE A 51 3.62 13.52 7.01
C ILE A 51 2.92 14.87 6.81
N THR A 52 3.49 15.94 7.34
CA THR A 52 2.90 17.29 7.31
C THR A 52 3.56 18.18 6.28
N GLU A 53 2.92 19.31 5.97
CA GLU A 53 3.51 20.42 5.19
C GLU A 53 3.99 20.02 3.78
N LEU A 54 3.17 19.23 3.09
CA LEU A 54 3.44 18.82 1.72
C LEU A 54 2.66 19.65 0.71
N THR A 55 3.31 20.02 -0.39
CA THR A 55 2.62 20.56 -1.57
C THR A 55 1.88 19.45 -2.32
N GLU A 56 0.87 19.83 -3.12
CA GLU A 56 0.10 18.89 -3.95
C GLU A 56 0.97 18.00 -4.84
N SER A 57 2.06 18.57 -5.38
CA SER A 57 2.99 17.84 -6.25
C SER A 57 3.76 16.74 -5.51
N GLN A 58 4.15 17.01 -4.26
CA GLN A 58 4.84 16.05 -3.39
C GLN A 58 3.88 14.96 -2.97
N VAL A 59 2.67 15.34 -2.52
CA VAL A 59 1.60 14.39 -2.18
C VAL A 59 1.31 13.45 -3.34
N SER A 60 1.12 13.98 -4.55
CA SER A 60 0.86 13.16 -5.74
C SER A 60 2.00 12.18 -6.04
N SER A 61 3.25 12.62 -5.87
CA SER A 61 4.42 11.77 -6.11
C SER A 61 4.53 10.65 -5.07
N ILE A 62 4.32 10.95 -3.79
CA ILE A 62 4.35 9.95 -2.71
C ILE A 62 3.21 8.94 -2.89
N ARG A 63 1.98 9.40 -3.13
CA ARG A 63 0.83 8.50 -3.37
C ARG A 63 1.08 7.56 -4.54
N THR A 64 1.70 8.05 -5.60
CA THR A 64 2.08 7.22 -6.75
C THR A 64 3.06 6.12 -6.33
N GLN A 65 4.06 6.46 -5.50
CA GLN A 65 5.02 5.47 -5.01
C GLN A 65 4.38 4.42 -4.10
N VAL A 66 3.52 4.83 -3.16
CA VAL A 66 2.81 3.88 -2.28
C VAL A 66 1.84 3.02 -3.09
N ASN A 67 1.13 3.59 -4.06
CA ASN A 67 0.21 2.83 -4.90
C ASN A 67 0.90 1.72 -5.69
N TYR A 68 2.16 1.89 -6.09
CA TYR A 68 2.95 0.85 -6.77
C TYR A 68 3.27 -0.38 -5.89
N LEU A 69 2.96 -0.35 -4.60
CA LEU A 69 3.05 -1.54 -3.75
C LEU A 69 1.82 -2.44 -3.86
N ASN A 70 0.68 -1.90 -4.28
CA ASN A 70 -0.52 -2.69 -4.48
C ASN A 70 -0.46 -3.42 -5.82
N ASP A 71 -1.11 -4.58 -5.89
CA ASP A 71 -1.37 -5.22 -7.17
C ASP A 71 -2.30 -4.33 -8.02
N ASP A 72 -2.01 -4.26 -9.33
CA ASP A 72 -2.81 -3.47 -10.27
C ASP A 72 -4.21 -4.08 -10.45
N ASP A 73 -4.35 -5.39 -10.22
CA ASP A 73 -5.60 -6.15 -10.39
C ASP A 73 -6.36 -6.41 -9.08
N ALA A 74 -5.83 -6.00 -7.92
CA ALA A 74 -6.49 -6.22 -6.63
C ALA A 74 -7.72 -5.32 -6.44
N GLU A 75 -8.82 -5.92 -5.97
CA GLU A 75 -10.06 -5.19 -5.63
C GLU A 75 -9.85 -4.31 -4.38
N GLU A 76 -9.02 -4.78 -3.45
CA GLU A 76 -8.66 -4.10 -2.21
C GLU A 76 -7.19 -3.68 -2.22
N LYS A 77 -6.91 -2.50 -1.63
CA LYS A 77 -5.55 -1.97 -1.54
C LYS A 77 -5.00 -2.21 -0.15
N GLU A 78 -3.93 -2.98 -0.08
CA GLU A 78 -3.14 -3.22 1.14
C GLU A 78 -2.47 -1.93 1.62
N PHE A 79 -1.92 -1.12 0.72
CA PHE A 79 -1.24 0.14 1.07
C PHE A 79 -2.02 1.35 0.58
N VAL A 80 -2.45 2.20 1.52
CA VAL A 80 -3.28 3.36 1.23
C VAL A 80 -2.57 4.65 1.62
N ALA A 81 -2.56 5.62 0.69
CA ALA A 81 -2.06 6.97 0.94
C ALA A 81 -3.18 8.01 0.74
N THR A 82 -3.65 8.59 1.84
CA THR A 82 -4.70 9.62 1.87
C THR A 82 -4.14 10.99 2.23
N ARG A 83 -4.84 12.06 1.84
CA ARG A 83 -4.40 13.43 2.10
C ARG A 83 -5.50 14.26 2.74
N ARG A 84 -5.09 15.27 3.48
CA ARG A 84 -5.97 16.29 4.06
C ARG A 84 -5.37 17.67 3.84
N LYS A 85 -6.18 18.63 3.42
CA LYS A 85 -5.78 20.04 3.38
C LYS A 85 -5.46 20.54 4.79
N MET A 86 -4.31 21.18 4.96
CA MET A 86 -3.98 21.85 6.20
C MET A 86 -4.82 23.11 6.35
N LYS A 87 -5.37 23.31 7.54
CA LYS A 87 -6.18 24.47 7.90
C LYS A 87 -5.70 25.06 9.20
N ASN A 88 -5.75 26.38 9.33
CA ASN A 88 -5.47 27.08 10.57
C ASN A 88 -6.66 26.95 11.56
N ASP A 89 -6.51 27.48 12.77
CA ASP A 89 -7.55 27.45 13.80
C ASP A 89 -8.83 28.20 13.40
N ALA A 90 -8.73 29.12 12.43
CA ALA A 90 -9.87 29.83 11.85
C ALA A 90 -10.57 29.06 10.71
N GLY A 91 -10.03 27.90 10.31
CA GLY A 91 -10.56 27.06 9.23
C GLY A 91 -10.15 27.46 7.82
N GLU A 92 -9.22 28.41 7.70
CA GLU A 92 -8.64 28.89 6.43
C GLU A 92 -7.52 27.95 5.97
N ASP A 93 -7.38 27.83 4.66
CA ASP A 93 -6.39 26.98 4.01
C ASP A 93 -4.97 27.50 4.30
N ILE A 94 -4.05 26.62 4.73
CA ILE A 94 -2.64 26.97 4.97
C ILE A 94 -1.86 26.87 3.66
N GLU A 95 -1.11 27.92 3.33
CA GLU A 95 -0.28 28.03 2.14
C GLU A 95 1.21 28.19 2.50
N ASP A 96 2.10 27.84 1.57
CA ASP A 96 3.54 28.11 1.67
C ASP A 96 3.90 29.56 1.29
N GLU A 97 5.18 29.91 1.35
CA GLU A 97 5.68 31.25 1.01
C GLU A 97 5.39 31.66 -0.46
N ASP A 98 5.17 30.69 -1.34
CA ASP A 98 4.86 30.87 -2.76
C ASP A 98 3.34 30.87 -3.04
N GLY A 99 2.49 30.72 -2.02
CA GLY A 99 1.04 30.66 -2.13
C GLY A 99 0.48 29.30 -2.55
N ASN A 100 1.24 28.21 -2.40
CA ASN A 100 0.75 26.86 -2.66
C ASN A 100 0.09 26.27 -1.41
N GLN A 101 -1.09 25.68 -1.59
CA GLN A 101 -1.78 24.92 -0.54
C GLN A 101 -0.89 23.79 0.02
N LEU A 102 -0.80 23.73 1.35
CA LEU A 102 -0.17 22.65 2.09
C LEU A 102 -1.16 21.57 2.53
N TYR A 103 -0.67 20.34 2.59
CA TYR A 103 -1.42 19.13 2.89
C TYR A 103 -0.68 18.27 3.92
N ASP A 104 -1.46 17.59 4.76
CA ASP A 104 -1.04 16.41 5.50
C ASP A 104 -1.28 15.17 4.64
N LEU A 105 -0.32 14.25 4.59
CA LEU A 105 -0.44 12.94 3.99
C LEU A 105 -0.41 11.86 5.09
N TYR A 106 -1.27 10.87 4.96
CA TYR A 106 -1.37 9.71 5.83
C TYR A 106 -1.13 8.45 4.99
N ILE A 107 -0.25 7.57 5.45
CA ILE A 107 0.05 6.28 4.83
C ILE A 107 -0.38 5.20 5.82
N SER A 108 -1.25 4.29 5.41
CA SER A 108 -1.70 3.14 6.19
C SER A 108 -1.43 1.83 5.44
N HIS A 109 -1.35 0.76 6.21
CA HIS A 109 -1.31 -0.63 5.75
C HIS A 109 -2.59 -1.29 6.27
N GLU A 110 -3.52 -1.59 5.38
CA GLU A 110 -4.82 -2.21 5.69
C GLU A 110 -4.68 -3.73 5.78
N GLU A 111 -5.43 -4.38 6.67
CA GLU A 111 -5.56 -5.84 6.66
C GLU A 111 -6.49 -6.24 5.51
N THR A 112 -5.94 -6.91 4.49
CA THR A 112 -6.74 -7.55 3.44
C THR A 112 -6.96 -9.02 3.79
N GLU A 113 -8.14 -9.55 3.47
CA GLU A 113 -8.53 -10.93 3.84
C GLU A 113 -7.58 -12.00 3.26
N GLU A 114 -6.84 -11.68 2.20
CA GLU A 114 -5.88 -12.57 1.55
C GLU A 114 -4.58 -12.79 2.36
N ALA A 115 -4.16 -11.82 3.18
CA ALA A 115 -2.91 -11.92 3.97
C ALA A 115 -3.00 -12.98 5.07
N THR A 116 -4.21 -13.27 5.56
CA THR A 116 -4.45 -14.24 6.64
C THR A 116 -4.18 -15.70 6.27
N ASN A 117 -4.04 -16.03 4.98
CA ASN A 117 -3.95 -17.42 4.53
C ASN A 117 -2.51 -17.92 4.30
N VAL A 118 -1.49 -17.05 4.33
CA VAL A 118 -0.09 -17.42 4.04
C VAL A 118 0.67 -17.78 5.33
N GLU A 119 0.37 -17.17 6.47
CA GLU A 119 1.09 -17.44 7.72
C GLU A 119 0.72 -18.77 8.40
N GLN A 120 -0.37 -19.45 8.01
CA GLN A 120 -0.75 -20.74 8.59
C GLN A 120 -0.05 -21.96 7.97
N GLN A 121 0.74 -21.81 6.89
CA GLN A 121 1.40 -22.95 6.23
C GLN A 121 2.90 -23.14 6.53
N GLU A 122 3.60 -22.17 7.14
CA GLU A 122 5.04 -22.29 7.46
C GLU A 122 5.34 -22.67 8.92
N SER A 123 4.39 -23.30 9.63
CA SER A 123 4.59 -23.81 11.00
C SER A 123 4.31 -25.32 11.15
N GLN A 124 4.63 -26.13 10.12
CA GLN A 124 4.62 -27.59 10.23
C GLN A 124 5.85 -28.23 9.59
N ASP A 125 7.06 -27.79 9.96
CA ASP A 125 8.24 -28.62 9.72
C ASP A 125 9.32 -28.31 10.76
N SER A 126 9.23 -28.94 11.93
CA SER A 126 10.35 -29.27 12.84
C SER A 126 9.82 -29.88 14.14
N GLU A 127 9.88 -31.21 14.25
CA GLU A 127 10.62 -31.96 15.28
C GLU A 127 10.05 -33.37 15.52
N GLU A 128 10.82 -34.34 15.05
CA GLU A 128 10.72 -35.77 15.33
C GLU A 128 11.36 -36.08 16.69
N VAL A 129 10.60 -36.53 17.71
CA VAL A 129 11.13 -37.40 18.79
C VAL A 129 10.07 -38.39 19.29
N LYS A 130 10.50 -39.66 19.37
CA LYS A 130 9.80 -40.92 19.75
C LYS A 130 9.25 -41.00 21.20
N PRO A 131 8.39 -42.01 21.51
CA PRO A 131 7.52 -42.06 22.69
C PRO A 131 8.14 -42.76 23.92
N PRO A 132 7.47 -42.69 25.09
CA PRO A 132 7.21 -43.90 25.85
C PRO A 132 5.77 -44.03 26.38
N GLN A 133 5.35 -45.29 26.56
CA GLN A 133 4.04 -45.78 27.03
C GLN A 133 3.86 -45.74 28.56
N SER A 134 2.56 -45.81 28.96
CA SER A 134 1.97 -46.36 30.21
C SER A 134 2.12 -45.52 31.50
N ASP A 135 1.13 -45.33 32.39
CA ASP A 135 -0.12 -46.04 32.73
C ASP A 135 -1.14 -45.07 33.41
N GLY A 136 -2.45 -45.42 33.35
CA GLY A 136 -3.50 -44.96 34.29
C GLY A 136 -4.44 -43.87 33.77
N ASP A 137 -5.62 -44.23 33.25
CA ASP A 137 -6.93 -44.19 33.94
C ASP A 137 -7.50 -42.77 34.12
N GLU A 138 -8.41 -42.35 33.23
CA GLU A 138 -9.85 -42.15 33.50
C GLU A 138 -10.52 -41.46 32.30
N GLN A 139 -11.77 -41.87 32.08
CA GLN A 139 -12.67 -41.48 30.99
C GLN A 139 -13.01 -39.98 31.03
N ASP A 140 -13.21 -39.36 29.87
CA ASP A 140 -14.47 -38.66 29.59
C ASP A 140 -14.60 -38.36 28.10
N GLU A 141 -15.67 -38.92 27.54
CA GLU A 141 -16.23 -38.65 26.21
C GLU A 141 -16.73 -37.21 26.17
N TYR A 142 -16.44 -36.46 25.10
CA TYR A 142 -17.38 -35.51 24.51
C TYR A 142 -16.95 -35.24 23.05
N GLU A 143 -17.46 -36.10 22.16
CA GLU A 143 -17.73 -35.72 20.78
C GLU A 143 -18.86 -34.69 20.78
N SER A 144 -18.70 -33.58 20.07
CA SER A 144 -19.83 -32.73 19.70
C SER A 144 -19.63 -32.24 18.28
N GLU A 145 -20.14 -33.08 17.38
CA GLU A 145 -20.93 -32.75 16.19
C GLU A 145 -20.96 -31.27 15.76
N ALA A 146 -20.19 -30.92 14.73
CA ALA A 146 -20.45 -29.75 13.89
C ALA A 146 -20.38 -30.08 12.39
N GLU A 147 -20.60 -31.34 12.02
CA GLU A 147 -20.88 -31.77 10.64
C GLU A 147 -22.36 -32.17 10.53
N LYS A 148 -23.26 -31.18 10.47
CA LYS A 148 -24.70 -31.41 10.20
C LYS A 148 -25.46 -30.12 9.83
N ALA A 149 -24.82 -29.23 9.07
CA ALA A 149 -25.46 -27.97 8.63
C ALA A 149 -25.39 -27.72 7.11
N PHE A 150 -25.11 -28.74 6.29
CA PHE A 150 -25.00 -28.58 4.84
C PHE A 150 -25.95 -29.44 3.99
N ASP A 151 -26.81 -30.27 4.58
CA ASP A 151 -27.65 -31.23 3.83
C ASP A 151 -29.16 -30.91 3.85
N GLU A 152 -29.57 -29.72 4.30
CA GLU A 152 -31.00 -29.30 4.36
C GLU A 152 -31.31 -28.01 3.58
N MET A 153 -30.42 -27.52 2.72
CA MET A 153 -30.70 -26.34 1.87
C MET A 153 -31.02 -26.67 0.40
N PHE A 154 -31.25 -27.95 0.06
CA PHE A 154 -31.53 -28.36 -1.32
C PHE A 154 -32.75 -29.29 -1.46
N ASP A 155 -33.80 -29.09 -0.65
CA ASP A 155 -35.14 -29.62 -0.94
C ASP A 155 -36.22 -28.67 -0.41
N GLU A 156 -36.54 -27.62 -1.19
CA GLU A 156 -37.92 -27.18 -1.45
C GLU A 156 -38.04 -26.39 -2.77
#